data_AF-A0A0R3IGC8-F1
#
_entry.id   AF-A0A0R3IGC8-F1
#
_cell.length_a   1.000
_cell.length_b   1.000
_cell.length_c   1.000
_cell.angle_alpha   90.00
_cell.angle_beta   90.00
_cell.angle_gamma   90.00
#
_symmetry.space_group_name_H-M   'P 1'
#
loop_
_entity.id
_entity.type
_entity.pdbx_description
1 polymer ?
#
loop_
_entity_poly.entity_id
_entity_poly.type
_entity_poly.pdbx_seq_one_letter_code
_entity_poly.pdbx_strand_id
1 'polypeptide(L)'
;MTTKDQVAQLIVAEAKARGHTRDECLAELSTLYQESEWDETIWDPTYTTFGVAQQDASYPDRFKGAAAQVKAFFGKLDIWRRKPGASSDIWLNIAWMQQRPNWDSAQYWYEHGRKAYLTEIKSRIATVTPYLDKFWPTTNGGTTVPATDNRPDFNEFGLYSPNSQSRSGTKIDAFFLHTQEGGGGNSAAEDLAKYLGNPANQVSYHYTISQASDGGVTVVDVVDTDSASWSVLSANNRSINLCFAGSRASWTREQWMKQAHAIDVAAYLAVQDCRKYGIAMRVIAPPYTGRLPGISDHRYVTKVLGDGTHTDVGDNFPWDVFTAAVAKYADTGSTPTWPTTPAPDYVRETWDQLRIQWPQLGDRTLVNAVAVIGEHLGIDGFAPIGKDA
;
A
#
# COMPACT_ATOMS: atom_id res chain seq x y z
N MET A 1 31.98 5.52 -12.27
CA MET A 1 30.59 5.66 -11.82
C MET A 1 30.11 4.27 -11.45
N THR A 2 29.63 4.13 -10.22
CA THR A 2 29.05 2.89 -9.68
C THR A 2 27.79 2.52 -10.46
N THR A 3 27.60 1.25 -10.81
CA THR A 3 26.40 0.78 -11.51
C THR A 3 25.19 0.70 -10.58
N LYS A 4 23.95 0.70 -11.13
CA LYS A 4 22.71 0.53 -10.34
C LYS A 4 22.74 -0.74 -9.47
N ASP A 5 23.26 -1.85 -10.00
CA ASP A 5 23.45 -3.10 -9.25
C ASP A 5 24.39 -2.92 -8.05
N GLN A 6 25.52 -2.25 -8.24
CA GLN A 6 26.50 -2.02 -7.17
C GLN A 6 25.94 -1.07 -6.10
N VAL A 7 25.20 -0.02 -6.46
CA VAL A 7 24.56 0.87 -5.48
C VAL A 7 23.48 0.13 -4.70
N ALA A 8 22.63 -0.66 -5.37
CA ALA A 8 21.64 -1.49 -4.68
C ALA A 8 22.27 -2.49 -3.71
N GLN A 9 23.37 -3.14 -4.12
CA GLN A 9 24.13 -4.04 -3.25
C GLN A 9 24.68 -3.33 -2.00
N LEU A 10 25.18 -2.10 -2.16
CA LEU A 10 25.65 -1.28 -1.03
C LEU A 10 24.52 -0.94 -0.06
N ILE A 11 23.35 -0.53 -0.56
CA ILE A 11 22.17 -0.21 0.25
C ILE A 11 21.71 -1.46 1.04
N VAL A 12 21.58 -2.59 0.35
CA VAL A 12 21.17 -3.87 0.98
C VAL A 12 22.18 -4.34 2.03
N ALA A 13 23.48 -4.22 1.75
CA ALA A 13 24.51 -4.60 2.70
C ALA A 13 24.50 -3.71 3.96
N GLU A 14 24.30 -2.40 3.79
CA GLU A 14 24.22 -1.45 4.90
C GLU A 14 22.98 -1.69 5.77
N ALA A 15 21.82 -1.94 5.15
CA ALA A 15 20.58 -2.29 5.84
C ALA A 15 20.73 -3.58 6.67
N LYS A 16 21.31 -4.64 6.10
CA LYS A 16 21.63 -5.89 6.81
C LYS A 16 22.56 -5.63 8.00
N ALA A 17 23.62 -4.87 7.78
CA ALA A 17 24.63 -4.59 8.82
C ALA A 17 24.04 -3.84 10.01
N ARG A 18 22.96 -3.06 9.80
CA ARG A 18 22.28 -2.29 10.83
C ARG A 18 21.05 -2.97 11.43
N GLY A 19 20.74 -4.18 10.98
CA GLY A 19 19.59 -4.96 11.47
C GLY A 19 18.24 -4.40 11.02
N HIS A 20 18.20 -3.71 9.88
CA HIS A 20 16.94 -3.27 9.30
C HIS A 20 16.19 -4.48 8.73
N THR A 21 14.87 -4.41 8.72
CA THR A 21 14.06 -5.42 8.06
C THR A 21 14.18 -5.30 6.54
N ARG A 22 13.75 -6.35 5.83
CA ARG A 22 13.72 -6.34 4.37
C ARG A 22 12.76 -5.26 3.82
N ASP A 23 11.64 -5.04 4.50
CA ASP A 23 10.66 -4.01 4.12
C ASP A 23 11.18 -2.59 4.38
N GLU A 24 11.96 -2.42 5.45
CA GLU A 24 12.70 -1.19 5.69
C GLU A 24 13.73 -0.92 4.58
N CYS A 25 14.44 -1.96 4.15
CA CYS A 25 15.37 -1.87 3.03
C CYS A 25 14.68 -1.51 1.70
N LEU A 26 13.44 -1.98 1.49
CA LEU A 26 12.64 -1.59 0.33
C LEU A 26 12.37 -0.08 0.33
N ALA A 27 12.04 0.50 1.49
CA ALA A 27 11.82 1.94 1.63
C ALA A 27 13.08 2.75 1.32
N GLU A 28 14.22 2.31 1.85
CA GLU A 28 15.52 2.95 1.65
C GLU A 28 15.97 2.92 0.18
N LEU A 29 15.85 1.76 -0.47
CA LEU A 29 16.11 1.62 -1.90
C LEU A 29 15.23 2.57 -2.72
N SER A 30 13.93 2.60 -2.41
CA SER A 30 12.93 3.39 -3.12
C SER A 30 13.19 4.89 -2.99
N THR A 31 13.51 5.36 -1.78
CA THR A 31 13.88 6.75 -1.53
C THR A 31 15.15 7.12 -2.29
N LEU A 32 16.24 6.38 -2.13
CA LEU A 32 17.50 6.71 -2.78
C LEU A 32 17.40 6.66 -4.31
N TYR A 33 16.52 5.80 -4.84
CA TYR A 33 16.22 5.77 -6.28
C TYR A 33 15.44 7.02 -6.70
N GLN A 34 14.45 7.45 -5.93
CA GLN A 34 13.69 8.66 -6.22
C GLN A 34 14.56 9.93 -6.19
N GLU A 35 15.56 9.98 -5.31
CA GLU A 35 16.43 11.16 -5.16
C GLU A 35 17.39 11.37 -6.34
N SER A 36 17.89 10.29 -6.95
CA SER A 36 19.03 10.38 -7.86
C SER A 36 19.08 9.30 -8.94
N GLU A 37 18.10 8.40 -8.98
CA GLU A 37 18.18 7.12 -9.70
C GLU A 37 19.43 6.30 -9.36
N TRP A 38 19.94 6.46 -8.13
CA TRP A 38 21.21 5.92 -7.65
C TRP A 38 22.47 6.44 -8.36
N ASP A 39 22.42 7.64 -8.95
CA ASP A 39 23.60 8.32 -9.49
C ASP A 39 24.40 9.00 -8.37
N GLU A 40 25.64 8.56 -8.16
CA GLU A 40 26.55 9.11 -7.14
C GLU A 40 27.18 10.47 -7.51
N THR A 41 26.95 10.94 -8.74
CA THR A 41 27.61 12.11 -9.33
C THR A 41 26.65 13.26 -9.67
N ILE A 42 25.36 13.09 -9.43
CA ILE A 42 24.34 14.06 -9.82
C ILE A 42 24.16 15.16 -8.76
N TRP A 43 24.10 16.40 -9.24
CA TRP A 43 23.68 17.57 -8.46
C TRP A 43 22.20 17.82 -8.68
N ASP A 44 21.51 18.35 -7.66
CA ASP A 44 20.22 18.97 -7.90
C ASP A 44 20.36 20.22 -8.80
N PRO A 45 19.27 20.69 -9.41
CA PRO A 45 19.30 21.84 -10.32
C PRO A 45 19.85 23.14 -9.70
N THR A 46 19.82 23.25 -8.36
CA THR A 46 20.31 24.43 -7.64
C THR A 46 21.72 24.27 -7.06
N TYR A 47 22.39 23.13 -7.29
CA TYR A 47 23.74 22.82 -6.79
C TYR A 47 23.87 22.93 -5.26
N THR A 48 22.84 22.53 -4.53
CA THR A 48 22.78 22.49 -3.07
C THR A 48 22.94 21.08 -2.50
N THR A 49 22.49 20.06 -3.22
CA THR A 49 22.50 18.65 -2.82
C THR A 49 23.16 17.76 -3.87
N PHE A 50 23.80 16.67 -3.42
CA PHE A 50 24.64 15.84 -4.29
C PHE A 50 24.52 14.34 -4.00
N GLY A 51 24.63 13.54 -5.07
CA GLY A 51 24.83 12.09 -5.03
C GLY A 51 23.57 11.27 -4.73
N VAL A 52 23.78 10.00 -4.38
CA VAL A 52 22.75 8.94 -4.27
C VAL A 52 21.57 9.37 -3.38
N ALA A 53 21.84 10.09 -2.30
CA ALA A 53 20.85 10.51 -1.31
C ALA A 53 20.51 12.01 -1.34
N GLN A 54 20.97 12.74 -2.37
CA GLN A 54 20.86 14.20 -2.48
C GLN A 54 21.28 14.90 -1.17
N GLN A 55 22.55 14.74 -0.81
CA GLN A 55 23.12 15.22 0.45
C GLN A 55 23.60 16.66 0.36
N ASP A 56 23.22 17.49 1.34
CA ASP A 56 23.63 18.88 1.45
C ASP A 56 25.06 19.06 2.02
N ALA A 57 25.44 20.31 2.28
CA ALA A 57 26.75 20.68 2.81
C ALA A 57 27.13 20.01 4.15
N SER A 58 26.16 19.57 4.95
CA SER A 58 26.38 18.98 6.27
C SER A 58 26.96 17.56 6.23
N TYR A 59 26.96 16.91 5.06
CA TYR A 59 27.57 15.59 4.86
C TYR A 59 29.00 15.75 4.36
N PRO A 60 30.03 15.54 5.22
CA PRO A 60 31.42 15.82 4.87
C PRO A 60 31.97 14.87 3.80
N ASP A 61 31.40 13.67 3.70
CA ASP A 61 31.87 12.61 2.81
C ASP A 61 31.00 12.44 1.56
N ARG A 62 30.09 13.39 1.25
CA ARG A 62 29.17 13.28 0.11
C ARG A 62 29.87 13.16 -1.25
N PHE A 63 31.14 13.54 -1.36
CA PHE A 63 31.95 13.41 -2.58
C PHE A 63 32.84 12.15 -2.63
N LYS A 64 32.74 11.25 -1.65
CA LYS A 64 33.58 10.04 -1.56
C LYS A 64 32.94 8.80 -2.20
N GLY A 65 32.01 9.00 -3.13
CA GLY A 65 31.31 7.96 -3.89
C GLY A 65 30.12 7.33 -3.16
N ALA A 66 29.40 6.45 -3.86
CA ALA A 66 28.13 5.86 -3.43
C ALA A 66 28.20 5.23 -2.04
N ALA A 67 29.26 4.48 -1.73
CA ALA A 67 29.38 3.80 -0.43
C ALA A 67 29.39 4.79 0.74
N ALA A 68 30.08 5.92 0.61
CA ALA A 68 30.11 6.95 1.65
C ALA A 68 28.76 7.68 1.75
N GLN A 69 28.14 7.98 0.61
CA GLN A 69 26.81 8.62 0.55
C GLN A 69 25.74 7.74 1.21
N VAL A 70 25.66 6.46 0.84
CA VAL A 70 24.74 5.48 1.43
C VAL A 70 24.96 5.37 2.94
N LYS A 71 26.21 5.14 3.37
CA LYS A 71 26.52 5.02 4.80
C LYS A 71 26.10 6.25 5.62
N ALA A 72 26.29 7.44 5.06
CA ALA A 72 25.92 8.68 5.74
C ALA A 72 24.39 8.89 5.79
N PHE A 73 23.65 8.50 4.75
CA PHE A 73 22.18 8.47 4.78
C PHE A 73 21.67 7.54 5.89
N PHE A 74 22.15 6.29 5.95
CA PHE A 74 21.77 5.34 6.99
C PHE A 74 22.16 5.82 8.40
N GLY A 75 23.33 6.44 8.54
CA GLY A 75 23.75 7.07 9.79
C GLY A 75 22.76 8.11 10.30
N LYS A 76 22.22 8.94 9.41
CA LYS A 76 21.19 9.92 9.76
C LYS A 76 19.84 9.25 10.02
N LEU A 77 19.45 8.27 9.19
CA LEU A 77 18.17 7.57 9.36
C LEU A 77 18.07 6.86 10.71
N ASP A 78 19.14 6.24 11.19
CA ASP A 78 19.18 5.61 12.51
C ASP A 78 19.00 6.59 13.67
N ILE A 79 19.53 7.81 13.52
CA ILE A 79 19.29 8.89 14.48
C ILE A 79 17.80 9.26 14.46
N TRP A 80 17.21 9.40 13.26
CA TRP A 80 15.79 9.77 13.11
C TRP A 80 14.84 8.70 13.65
N ARG A 81 15.12 7.42 13.42
CA ARG A 81 14.32 6.29 13.93
C ARG A 81 14.32 6.18 15.45
N ARG A 82 15.26 6.84 16.14
CA ARG A 82 15.37 6.86 17.62
C ARG A 82 15.03 8.22 18.23
N LYS A 83 14.83 9.24 17.40
CA LYS A 83 14.53 10.60 17.85
C LYS A 83 13.14 10.64 18.48
N PRO A 84 12.90 11.45 19.53
CA PRO A 84 11.53 11.74 19.97
C PRO A 84 10.68 12.22 18.78
N GLY A 85 9.51 11.61 18.59
CA GLY A 85 8.66 11.86 17.43
C GLY A 85 8.88 10.92 16.23
N ALA A 86 9.75 9.91 16.34
CA ALA A 86 9.87 8.85 15.35
C ALA A 86 8.58 8.02 15.24
N SER A 87 8.27 7.57 14.03
CA SER A 87 7.20 6.62 13.73
C SER A 87 7.73 5.18 13.72
N SER A 88 6.85 4.19 13.93
CA SER A 88 7.14 2.79 13.58
C SER A 88 7.17 2.58 12.06
N ASP A 89 6.54 3.47 11.28
CA ASP A 89 6.62 3.49 9.82
C ASP A 89 7.90 4.20 9.36
N ILE A 90 8.81 3.44 8.78
CA ILE A 90 10.07 3.95 8.25
C ILE A 90 9.88 4.96 7.12
N TRP A 91 8.80 4.86 6.33
CA TRP A 91 8.52 5.81 5.25
C TRP A 91 8.28 7.21 5.80
N LEU A 92 7.58 7.32 6.93
CA LEU A 92 7.36 8.61 7.60
C LEU A 92 8.66 9.16 8.19
N ASN A 93 9.50 8.31 8.77
CA ASN A 93 10.81 8.72 9.29
C ASN A 93 11.73 9.24 8.19
N ILE A 94 11.79 8.55 7.05
CA ILE A 94 12.58 8.97 5.89
C ILE A 94 12.03 10.29 5.34
N ALA A 95 10.72 10.41 5.16
CA ALA A 95 10.10 11.61 4.61
C ALA A 95 10.31 12.84 5.52
N TRP A 96 10.14 12.66 6.83
CA TRP A 96 10.47 13.68 7.83
C TRP A 96 11.95 14.08 7.79
N MET A 97 12.85 13.11 7.74
CA MET A 97 14.30 13.33 7.69
C MET A 97 14.72 14.11 6.44
N GLN A 98 14.18 13.76 5.28
CA GLN A 98 14.57 14.36 4.00
C GLN A 98 13.95 15.73 3.78
N GLN A 99 12.65 15.89 4.05
CA GLN A 99 11.94 17.12 3.70
C GLN A 99 11.99 18.18 4.81
N ARG A 100 11.86 17.78 6.08
CA ARG A 100 11.70 18.72 7.22
C ARG A 100 12.40 18.21 8.49
N PRO A 101 13.74 18.04 8.47
CA PRO A 101 14.49 17.52 9.62
C PRO A 101 14.35 18.34 10.91
N ASN A 102 13.96 19.61 10.80
CA ASN A 102 13.78 20.54 11.91
C ASN A 102 12.36 20.49 12.54
N TRP A 103 11.44 19.70 12.00
CA TRP A 103 10.10 19.55 12.57
C TRP A 103 10.08 18.55 13.73
N ASP A 104 9.03 18.62 14.56
CA ASP A 104 8.98 17.95 15.86
C ASP A 104 8.82 16.43 15.78
N SER A 105 8.10 15.91 14.77
CA SER A 105 7.86 14.47 14.63
C SER A 105 7.57 14.05 13.19
N ALA A 106 7.71 12.75 12.93
CA ALA A 106 7.31 12.11 11.68
C ALA A 106 5.79 12.26 11.43
N GLN A 107 5.01 12.18 12.50
CA GLN A 107 3.56 12.40 12.45
C GLN A 107 3.22 13.85 12.09
N TYR A 108 3.91 14.82 12.69
CA TYR A 108 3.70 16.23 12.36
C TYR A 108 4.04 16.52 10.89
N TRP A 109 5.10 15.89 10.38
CA TRP A 109 5.41 15.92 8.95
C TRP A 109 4.29 15.30 8.10
N TYR A 110 3.71 14.17 8.50
CA TYR A 110 2.62 13.56 7.74
C TYR A 110 1.38 14.46 7.68
N GLU A 111 1.08 15.18 8.76
CA GLU A 111 -0.09 16.06 8.85
C GLU A 111 0.07 17.36 8.06
N HIS A 112 1.26 17.98 8.09
CA HIS A 112 1.49 19.34 7.60
C HIS A 112 2.47 19.43 6.43
N GLY A 113 3.17 18.34 6.14
CA GLY A 113 4.23 18.27 5.14
C GLY A 113 3.72 17.93 3.74
N ARG A 114 4.67 17.79 2.81
CA ARG A 114 4.38 17.44 1.41
C ARG A 114 4.12 15.94 1.30
N LYS A 115 2.89 15.49 1.57
CA LYS A 115 2.50 14.07 1.47
C LYS A 115 2.76 13.46 0.10
N ALA A 116 2.69 14.25 -0.98
CA ALA A 116 3.04 13.80 -2.34
C ALA A 116 4.44 13.19 -2.44
N TYR A 117 5.38 13.60 -1.59
CA TYR A 117 6.71 13.01 -1.52
C TYR A 117 6.68 11.52 -1.11
N LEU A 118 5.77 11.10 -0.22
CA LEU A 118 5.58 9.69 0.10
C LEU A 118 5.12 8.90 -1.12
N THR A 119 4.17 9.46 -1.88
CA THR A 119 3.69 8.84 -3.13
C THR A 119 4.83 8.72 -4.14
N GLU A 120 5.67 9.74 -4.27
CA GLU A 120 6.83 9.76 -5.17
C GLU A 120 7.83 8.65 -4.82
N ILE A 121 8.27 8.55 -3.56
CA ILE A 121 9.22 7.49 -3.15
C ILE A 121 8.58 6.10 -3.25
N LYS A 122 7.31 5.92 -2.84
CA LYS A 122 6.60 4.62 -2.94
C LYS A 122 6.37 4.19 -4.40
N SER A 123 6.27 5.13 -5.34
CA SER A 123 6.15 4.81 -6.77
C SER A 123 7.37 4.07 -7.34
N ARG A 124 8.50 4.02 -6.61
CA ARG A 124 9.73 3.32 -7.03
C ARG A 124 9.82 1.88 -6.57
N ILE A 125 8.87 1.40 -5.77
CA ILE A 125 8.86 0.02 -5.26
C ILE A 125 9.03 -0.99 -6.40
N ALA A 126 8.24 -0.90 -7.47
CA ALA A 126 8.33 -1.83 -8.60
C ALA A 126 9.70 -1.76 -9.31
N THR A 127 10.30 -0.56 -9.40
CA THR A 127 11.62 -0.37 -10.02
C THR A 127 12.74 -0.99 -9.19
N VAL A 128 12.68 -0.90 -7.86
CA VAL A 128 13.78 -1.33 -6.98
C VAL A 128 13.64 -2.77 -6.47
N THR A 129 12.42 -3.32 -6.45
CA THR A 129 12.14 -4.68 -5.94
C THR A 129 13.02 -5.76 -6.60
N PRO A 130 13.24 -5.78 -7.94
CA PRO A 130 14.12 -6.77 -8.55
C PRO A 130 15.56 -6.74 -8.02
N TYR A 131 16.07 -5.57 -7.64
CA TYR A 131 17.39 -5.45 -7.04
C TYR A 131 17.39 -5.95 -5.58
N LEU A 132 16.34 -5.64 -4.81
CA LEU A 132 16.18 -6.16 -3.46
C LEU A 132 16.08 -7.69 -3.45
N ASP A 133 15.29 -8.27 -4.34
CA ASP A 133 15.16 -9.73 -4.50
C ASP A 133 16.50 -10.38 -4.82
N LYS A 134 17.28 -9.76 -5.72
CA LYS A 134 18.60 -10.22 -6.14
C LYS A 134 19.61 -10.24 -4.98
N PHE A 135 19.63 -9.22 -4.13
CA PHE A 135 20.65 -9.06 -3.07
C PHE A 135 20.17 -9.45 -1.67
N TRP A 136 18.85 -9.60 -1.46
CA TRP A 136 18.23 -10.07 -0.23
C TRP A 136 17.03 -10.99 -0.54
N PRO A 137 17.31 -12.21 -1.03
CA PRO A 137 16.26 -13.19 -1.30
C PRO A 137 15.56 -13.62 0.00
N THR A 138 14.26 -13.89 -0.06
CA THR A 138 13.50 -14.44 1.06
C THR A 138 13.88 -15.92 1.25
N THR A 139 14.55 -16.27 2.34
CA THR A 139 14.85 -17.67 2.68
C THR A 139 13.58 -18.41 3.10
N ASN A 140 13.31 -19.56 2.45
CA ASN A 140 12.21 -20.53 2.67
C ASN A 140 10.99 -20.44 1.76
N GLY A 141 11.12 -20.56 0.42
CA GLY A 141 9.97 -20.87 -0.46
C GLY A 141 8.72 -20.01 -0.21
N GLY A 142 8.96 -18.83 0.36
CA GLY A 142 8.02 -18.02 1.07
C GLY A 142 7.85 -16.87 0.14
N THR A 143 6.76 -16.99 -0.62
CA THR A 143 6.12 -15.98 -1.44
C THR A 143 7.11 -14.88 -1.81
N THR A 144 7.60 -14.93 -3.06
CA THR A 144 7.85 -13.72 -3.83
C THR A 144 6.86 -12.68 -3.32
N VAL A 145 7.31 -11.61 -2.65
CA VAL A 145 6.47 -10.42 -2.57
C VAL A 145 6.38 -10.06 -4.03
N PRO A 146 5.25 -10.34 -4.72
CA PRO A 146 5.16 -9.96 -6.11
C PRO A 146 5.38 -8.45 -6.11
N ALA A 147 5.91 -7.90 -7.19
CA ALA A 147 5.73 -6.49 -7.45
C ALA A 147 4.31 -6.09 -7.01
N THR A 148 4.21 -4.98 -6.29
CA THR A 148 2.95 -4.31 -5.94
C THR A 148 2.25 -3.82 -7.21
N ASP A 149 2.01 -4.69 -8.17
CA ASP A 149 1.23 -4.37 -9.36
C ASP A 149 -0.24 -4.24 -8.98
N ASN A 150 -0.64 -4.65 -7.76
CA ASN A 150 -2.00 -4.55 -7.24
C ASN A 150 -2.13 -4.30 -5.72
N ARG A 151 -1.10 -3.93 -4.94
CA ARG A 151 -1.36 -3.55 -3.53
C ARG A 151 -2.16 -2.24 -3.53
N PRO A 152 -3.37 -2.19 -2.93
CA PRO A 152 -4.12 -0.94 -2.85
C PRO A 152 -3.37 0.10 -2.02
N ASP A 153 -3.66 1.38 -2.24
CA ASP A 153 -3.07 2.45 -1.44
C ASP A 153 -3.75 2.51 -0.07
N PHE A 154 -2.98 2.24 0.98
CA PHE A 154 -3.42 2.35 2.38
C PHE A 154 -2.23 2.53 3.32
N ASN A 155 -2.48 3.22 4.43
CA ASN A 155 -1.59 3.35 5.56
C ASN A 155 -1.75 2.14 6.48
N GLU A 156 -0.64 1.58 6.96
CA GLU A 156 -0.62 0.39 7.80
C GLU A 156 0.43 0.58 8.90
N PHE A 157 0.04 0.36 10.15
CA PHE A 157 0.94 0.45 11.30
C PHE A 157 0.42 -0.39 12.48
N GLY A 158 1.29 -0.75 13.41
CA GLY A 158 0.91 -1.58 14.56
C GLY A 158 0.47 -0.77 15.79
N LEU A 159 -0.60 -1.21 16.44
CA LEU A 159 -0.99 -0.85 17.80
C LEU A 159 -1.48 -2.11 18.53
N TYR A 160 -0.58 -2.73 19.29
CA TYR A 160 -0.76 -4.11 19.74
C TYR A 160 -1.68 -4.27 20.95
N SER A 161 -2.52 -5.31 20.91
CA SER A 161 -3.36 -5.75 22.03
C SER A 161 -2.76 -6.97 22.74
N PRO A 162 -2.77 -6.99 24.08
CA PRO A 162 -2.42 -8.19 24.83
C PRO A 162 -3.54 -9.24 24.88
N ASN A 163 -4.75 -8.89 24.44
CA ASN A 163 -5.93 -9.77 24.47
C ASN A 163 -5.84 -10.79 23.33
N SER A 164 -4.97 -11.78 23.50
CA SER A 164 -4.72 -12.84 22.52
C SER A 164 -4.41 -14.15 23.22
N GLN A 165 -4.39 -15.24 22.45
CA GLN A 165 -4.01 -16.54 22.97
C GLN A 165 -3.25 -17.36 21.93
N SER A 166 -2.51 -18.37 22.41
CA SER A 166 -1.92 -19.37 21.54
C SER A 166 -3.00 -20.14 20.78
N ARG A 167 -2.79 -20.34 19.48
CA ARG A 167 -3.66 -21.17 18.63
C ARG A 167 -3.65 -22.66 19.01
N SER A 168 -2.72 -23.08 19.87
CA SER A 168 -2.61 -24.47 20.38
C SER A 168 -2.58 -25.53 19.26
N GLY A 169 -1.90 -25.21 18.16
CA GLY A 169 -1.78 -26.09 16.98
C GLY A 169 -3.04 -26.16 16.09
N THR A 170 -4.07 -25.37 16.39
CA THR A 170 -5.29 -25.31 15.56
C THR A 170 -4.95 -24.78 14.17
N LYS A 171 -5.37 -25.52 13.13
CA LYS A 171 -5.25 -25.04 11.75
C LYS A 171 -6.18 -23.84 11.55
N ILE A 172 -5.61 -22.76 11.00
CA ILE A 172 -6.37 -21.59 10.57
C ILE A 172 -7.02 -21.94 9.23
N ASP A 173 -8.34 -21.82 9.15
CA ASP A 173 -9.12 -22.16 7.96
C ASP A 173 -10.25 -21.15 7.68
N ALA A 174 -10.27 -20.03 8.40
CA ALA A 174 -11.26 -18.98 8.22
C ALA A 174 -10.66 -17.57 8.33
N PHE A 175 -11.27 -16.62 7.61
CA PHE A 175 -11.08 -15.19 7.79
C PHE A 175 -12.46 -14.56 8.00
N PHE A 176 -12.66 -13.85 9.11
CA PHE A 176 -13.96 -13.26 9.45
C PHE A 176 -13.93 -11.74 9.46
N LEU A 177 -14.93 -11.16 8.80
CA LEU A 177 -15.26 -9.75 8.81
C LEU A 177 -16.18 -9.41 9.99
N HIS A 178 -15.92 -8.27 10.62
CA HIS A 178 -16.65 -7.77 11.79
C HIS A 178 -17.04 -6.29 11.61
N THR A 179 -18.06 -5.86 12.34
CA THR A 179 -18.42 -4.45 12.54
C THR A 179 -18.06 -4.02 13.96
N GLN A 180 -17.85 -2.71 14.17
CA GLN A 180 -17.51 -2.17 15.50
C GLN A 180 -18.74 -1.93 16.39
N GLU A 181 -19.91 -1.64 15.79
CA GLU A 181 -21.13 -1.20 16.48
C GLU A 181 -21.00 0.12 17.27
N GLY A 182 -19.99 0.93 16.94
CA GLY A 182 -19.71 2.21 17.58
C GLY A 182 -18.58 2.95 16.90
N GLY A 183 -18.20 4.10 17.46
CA GLY A 183 -17.14 4.94 16.90
C GLY A 183 -17.53 5.66 15.61
N GLY A 184 -16.53 6.01 14.81
CA GLY A 184 -16.67 6.72 13.53
C GLY A 184 -15.64 7.85 13.39
N GLY A 185 -15.66 8.53 12.25
CA GLY A 185 -14.73 9.61 11.93
C GLY A 185 -13.44 9.13 11.25
N ASN A 186 -12.55 10.07 10.95
CA ASN A 186 -11.37 9.82 10.11
C ASN A 186 -10.27 8.99 10.80
N SER A 187 -10.30 8.89 12.13
CA SER A 187 -9.32 8.12 12.92
C SER A 187 -9.89 6.81 13.46
N ALA A 188 -11.05 6.35 12.95
CA ALA A 188 -11.81 5.26 13.55
C ALA A 188 -10.99 3.97 13.75
N ALA A 189 -10.16 3.56 12.77
CA ALA A 189 -9.28 2.39 12.92
C ALA A 189 -8.30 2.54 14.08
N GLU A 190 -7.61 3.68 14.16
CA GLU A 190 -6.64 3.95 15.23
C GLU A 190 -7.32 4.02 16.60
N ASP A 191 -8.48 4.67 16.69
CA ASP A 191 -9.24 4.79 17.95
C ASP A 191 -9.74 3.43 18.44
N LEU A 192 -10.22 2.57 17.54
CA LEU A 192 -10.59 1.20 17.87
C LEU A 192 -9.35 0.40 18.31
N ALA A 193 -8.24 0.49 17.60
CA ALA A 193 -7.00 -0.20 17.97
C ALA A 193 -6.49 0.21 19.36
N LYS A 194 -6.53 1.51 19.70
CA LYS A 194 -6.21 2.01 21.05
C LYS A 194 -7.14 1.43 22.12
N TYR A 195 -8.44 1.34 21.83
CA TYR A 195 -9.38 0.68 22.72
C TYR A 195 -9.02 -0.80 22.92
N LEU A 196 -8.73 -1.54 21.85
CA LEU A 196 -8.35 -2.95 21.91
C LEU A 196 -7.01 -3.17 22.62
N GLY A 197 -6.12 -2.18 22.59
CA GLY A 197 -4.84 -2.18 23.31
C GLY A 197 -4.97 -2.18 24.84
N ASN A 198 -6.13 -1.82 25.38
CA ASN A 198 -6.39 -1.88 26.82
C ASN A 198 -6.71 -3.33 27.26
N PRO A 199 -5.88 -3.95 28.14
CA PRO A 199 -6.15 -5.29 28.64
C PRO A 199 -7.52 -5.44 29.31
N ALA A 200 -8.05 -4.38 29.95
CA ALA A 200 -9.33 -4.44 30.65
C ALA A 200 -10.52 -4.72 29.74
N ASN A 201 -10.42 -4.44 28.43
CA ASN A 201 -11.51 -4.63 27.49
C ASN A 201 -11.70 -6.09 27.07
N GLN A 202 -10.70 -6.95 27.26
CA GLN A 202 -10.80 -8.41 27.05
C GLN A 202 -11.35 -8.80 25.65
N VAL A 203 -11.06 -8.00 24.64
CA VAL A 203 -11.47 -8.19 23.24
C VAL A 203 -10.37 -7.66 22.32
N SER A 204 -10.23 -8.26 21.13
CA SER A 204 -9.29 -7.83 20.11
C SER A 204 -9.73 -8.27 18.71
N TYR A 205 -9.05 -7.79 17.68
CA TYR A 205 -9.06 -8.30 16.31
C TYR A 205 -7.60 -8.43 15.85
N HIS A 206 -7.36 -9.01 14.67
CA HIS A 206 -6.03 -8.93 14.06
C HIS A 206 -5.84 -7.58 13.37
N TYR A 207 -6.89 -7.10 12.70
CA TYR A 207 -6.90 -5.84 11.98
C TYR A 207 -8.08 -4.97 12.38
N THR A 208 -7.84 -3.66 12.47
CA THR A 208 -8.90 -2.65 12.42
C THR A 208 -8.70 -1.80 11.18
N ILE A 209 -9.77 -1.52 10.44
CA ILE A 209 -9.68 -0.77 9.18
C ILE A 209 -10.78 0.27 9.06
N SER A 210 -10.45 1.44 8.51
CA SER A 210 -11.44 2.46 8.15
C SER A 210 -10.95 3.33 6.99
N GLN A 211 -11.90 3.79 6.19
CA GLN A 211 -11.73 4.83 5.19
C GLN A 211 -12.12 6.20 5.78
N ALA A 212 -11.21 7.16 5.70
CA ALA A 212 -11.43 8.55 6.08
C ALA A 212 -12.20 9.33 5.00
N SER A 213 -12.69 10.52 5.35
CA SER A 213 -13.48 11.38 4.46
C SER A 213 -12.75 11.84 3.20
N ASP A 214 -11.41 11.84 3.22
CA ASP A 214 -10.56 12.16 2.07
C ASP A 214 -10.33 10.95 1.13
N GLY A 215 -10.92 9.80 1.46
CA GLY A 215 -10.77 8.55 0.71
C GLY A 215 -9.57 7.71 1.11
N GLY A 216 -8.70 8.20 2.00
CA GLY A 216 -7.56 7.43 2.50
C GLY A 216 -7.99 6.28 3.40
N VAL A 217 -7.32 5.14 3.29
CA VAL A 217 -7.57 3.96 4.12
C VAL A 217 -6.46 3.81 5.15
N THR A 218 -6.85 3.58 6.40
CA THR A 218 -5.96 3.22 7.49
C THR A 218 -6.28 1.81 7.97
N VAL A 219 -5.26 0.97 7.99
CA VAL A 219 -5.22 -0.35 8.62
C VAL A 219 -4.35 -0.24 9.85
N VAL A 220 -4.78 -0.84 10.96
CA VAL A 220 -3.95 -0.98 12.15
C VAL A 220 -3.85 -2.44 12.54
N ASP A 221 -2.63 -2.92 12.70
CA ASP A 221 -2.31 -4.28 13.13
C ASP A 221 -2.39 -4.37 14.65
N VAL A 222 -3.31 -5.18 15.16
CA VAL A 222 -3.66 -5.22 16.59
C VAL A 222 -3.17 -6.51 17.25
N VAL A 223 -3.34 -7.65 16.60
CA VAL A 223 -2.83 -8.95 17.07
C VAL A 223 -2.12 -9.61 15.91
N ASP A 224 -0.90 -10.10 16.15
CA ASP A 224 -0.15 -10.88 15.17
C ASP A 224 -0.99 -12.09 14.72
N THR A 225 -1.11 -12.30 13.42
CA THR A 225 -1.92 -13.38 12.82
C THR A 225 -1.46 -14.78 13.22
N ASP A 226 -0.22 -14.96 13.71
CA ASP A 226 0.26 -16.23 14.25
C ASP A 226 -0.34 -16.56 15.63
N SER A 227 -0.89 -15.57 16.34
CA SER A 227 -1.69 -15.74 17.57
C SER A 227 -3.18 -15.61 17.28
N ALA A 228 -4.04 -16.16 18.13
CA ALA A 228 -5.49 -15.97 18.02
C ALA A 228 -5.93 -14.68 18.73
N SER A 229 -6.64 -13.81 18.02
CA SER A 229 -7.39 -12.70 18.62
C SER A 229 -8.62 -13.19 19.39
N TRP A 230 -9.08 -12.41 20.36
CA TRP A 230 -10.30 -12.65 21.13
C TRP A 230 -11.46 -11.89 20.48
N SER A 231 -12.02 -12.46 19.40
CA SER A 231 -12.97 -11.75 18.51
C SER A 231 -14.31 -12.46 18.31
N VAL A 232 -14.29 -13.78 18.31
CA VAL A 232 -15.32 -14.61 17.68
C VAL A 232 -15.52 -15.95 18.40
N LEU A 233 -15.52 -15.90 19.73
CA LEU A 233 -15.90 -17.04 20.59
C LEU A 233 -15.11 -18.33 20.28
N SER A 234 -15.79 -19.46 20.08
CA SER A 234 -15.15 -20.75 19.79
C SER A 234 -14.34 -20.77 18.50
N ALA A 235 -14.52 -19.78 17.60
CA ALA A 235 -13.79 -19.72 16.35
C ALA A 235 -12.44 -18.98 16.43
N ASN A 236 -12.09 -18.36 17.57
CA ASN A 236 -10.84 -17.58 17.73
C ASN A 236 -9.58 -18.29 17.20
N ASN A 237 -9.36 -19.55 17.60
CA ASN A 237 -8.13 -20.27 17.24
C ASN A 237 -8.03 -20.63 15.75
N ARG A 238 -9.17 -20.72 15.04
CA ARG A 238 -9.24 -21.16 13.64
C ARG A 238 -9.38 -19.99 12.65
N SER A 239 -9.46 -18.75 13.13
CA SER A 239 -9.70 -17.61 12.27
C SER A 239 -8.66 -16.49 12.37
N ILE A 240 -8.56 -15.76 11.27
CA ILE A 240 -8.15 -14.35 11.24
C ILE A 240 -9.41 -13.48 11.33
N ASN A 241 -9.32 -12.31 11.95
CA ASN A 241 -10.46 -11.45 12.25
C ASN A 241 -10.12 -10.00 11.94
N LEU A 242 -10.88 -9.38 11.05
CA LEU A 242 -10.74 -7.98 10.66
C LEU A 242 -12.03 -7.24 10.98
N CYS A 243 -11.92 -6.08 11.65
CA CYS A 243 -13.05 -5.24 12.00
C CYS A 243 -13.05 -3.93 11.22
N PHE A 244 -14.16 -3.63 10.56
CA PHE A 244 -14.41 -2.31 9.97
C PHE A 244 -14.74 -1.33 11.10
N ALA A 245 -13.80 -0.47 11.45
CA ALA A 245 -13.97 0.51 12.51
C ALA A 245 -15.02 1.57 12.11
N GLY A 246 -15.82 2.02 13.07
CA GLY A 246 -16.94 2.95 12.86
C GLY A 246 -18.18 2.34 12.22
N SER A 247 -18.15 1.05 11.88
CA SER A 247 -19.22 0.40 11.10
C SER A 247 -20.31 -0.23 11.97
N ARG A 248 -21.47 -0.49 11.33
CA ARG A 248 -22.63 -1.14 11.95
C ARG A 248 -23.22 -2.19 11.01
N ALA A 249 -23.63 -3.33 11.54
CA ALA A 249 -24.35 -4.36 10.82
C ALA A 249 -25.71 -3.85 10.30
N SER A 250 -26.26 -2.80 10.91
CA SER A 250 -27.49 -2.15 10.45
C SER A 250 -27.29 -1.18 9.29
N TRP A 251 -26.06 -0.96 8.82
CA TRP A 251 -25.80 -0.01 7.73
C TRP A 251 -26.54 -0.41 6.46
N THR A 252 -26.98 0.60 5.71
CA THR A 252 -27.43 0.42 4.33
C THR A 252 -26.24 0.15 3.43
N ARG A 253 -26.48 -0.38 2.23
CA ARG A 253 -25.43 -0.57 1.23
C ARG A 253 -24.72 0.74 0.91
N GLU A 254 -25.47 1.84 0.79
CA GLU A 254 -24.90 3.17 0.52
C GLU A 254 -23.92 3.61 1.61
N GLN A 255 -24.24 3.35 2.88
CA GLN A 255 -23.33 3.63 3.99
C GLN A 255 -22.06 2.76 3.89
N TRP A 256 -22.20 1.48 3.55
CA TRP A 256 -21.05 0.62 3.27
C TRP A 256 -20.21 1.10 2.09
N MET A 257 -20.83 1.61 1.03
CA MET A 257 -20.09 2.11 -0.14
C MET A 257 -19.26 3.38 0.16
N LYS A 258 -19.52 4.09 1.27
CA LYS A 258 -18.60 5.13 1.77
C LYS A 258 -17.30 4.57 2.34
N GLN A 259 -17.22 3.26 2.54
CA GLN A 259 -16.06 2.48 2.98
C GLN A 259 -15.53 1.57 1.86
N ALA A 260 -15.86 1.84 0.59
CA ALA A 260 -15.50 0.96 -0.53
C ALA A 260 -13.99 0.72 -0.68
N HIS A 261 -13.14 1.71 -0.39
CA HIS A 261 -11.69 1.54 -0.43
C HIS A 261 -11.22 0.64 0.72
N ALA A 262 -11.80 0.79 1.92
CA ALA A 262 -11.51 -0.11 3.04
C ALA A 262 -11.98 -1.55 2.73
N ILE A 263 -13.10 -1.74 2.04
CA ILE A 263 -13.58 -3.06 1.62
C ILE A 263 -12.59 -3.71 0.62
N ASP A 264 -12.06 -2.94 -0.33
CA ASP A 264 -11.04 -3.40 -1.27
C ASP A 264 -9.73 -3.78 -0.56
N VAL A 265 -9.24 -2.95 0.36
CA VAL A 265 -8.05 -3.25 1.18
C VAL A 265 -8.27 -4.47 2.09
N ALA A 266 -9.45 -4.62 2.70
CA ALA A 266 -9.78 -5.79 3.50
C ALA A 266 -9.76 -7.08 2.68
N ALA A 267 -10.18 -7.03 1.40
CA ALA A 267 -10.07 -8.17 0.49
C ALA A 267 -8.60 -8.49 0.15
N TYR A 268 -7.76 -7.48 -0.05
CA TYR A 268 -6.31 -7.65 -0.24
C TYR A 268 -5.67 -8.37 0.96
N LEU A 269 -5.94 -7.91 2.19
CA LEU A 269 -5.44 -8.54 3.42
C LEU A 269 -5.97 -9.96 3.59
N ALA A 270 -7.26 -10.18 3.32
CA ALA A 270 -7.84 -11.53 3.39
C ALA A 270 -7.15 -12.50 2.42
N VAL A 271 -6.85 -12.07 1.19
CA VAL A 271 -6.10 -12.90 0.23
C VAL A 271 -4.66 -13.15 0.69
N GLN A 272 -3.99 -12.14 1.24
CA GLN A 272 -2.64 -12.28 1.80
C GLN A 272 -2.60 -13.35 2.91
N ASP A 273 -3.52 -13.29 3.88
CA ASP A 273 -3.60 -14.28 4.94
C ASP A 273 -4.07 -15.63 4.45
N CYS A 274 -4.95 -15.68 3.45
CA CYS A 274 -5.32 -16.93 2.82
C CYS A 274 -4.12 -17.63 2.19
N ARG A 275 -3.21 -16.88 1.55
CA ARG A 275 -1.94 -17.42 1.04
C ARG A 275 -1.04 -17.89 2.17
N LYS A 276 -0.85 -17.05 3.20
CA LYS A 276 0.06 -17.34 4.34
C LYS A 276 -0.34 -18.63 5.06
N TYR A 277 -1.63 -18.82 5.33
CA TYR A 277 -2.14 -19.90 6.17
C TYR A 277 -2.80 -21.06 5.43
N GLY A 278 -2.89 -20.98 4.09
CA GLY A 278 -3.58 -21.98 3.29
C GLY A 278 -5.08 -22.03 3.55
N ILE A 279 -5.69 -20.88 3.87
CA ILE A 279 -7.15 -20.73 3.95
C ILE A 279 -7.70 -20.73 2.52
N ALA A 280 -8.86 -21.34 2.30
CA ALA A 280 -9.49 -21.29 0.99
C ALA A 280 -9.88 -19.84 0.65
N MET A 281 -9.45 -19.32 -0.52
CA MET A 281 -9.83 -17.98 -1.01
C MET A 281 -11.25 -17.96 -1.58
N ARG A 282 -12.19 -18.57 -0.85
CA ARG A 282 -13.61 -18.63 -1.19
C ARG A 282 -14.34 -17.67 -0.28
N VAL A 283 -15.07 -16.72 -0.86
CA VAL A 283 -16.04 -15.92 -0.12
C VAL A 283 -17.28 -16.77 0.15
N ILE A 284 -17.70 -16.81 1.42
CA ILE A 284 -18.88 -17.54 1.91
C ILE A 284 -19.86 -16.48 2.44
N ALA A 285 -20.63 -15.90 1.54
CA ALA A 285 -21.66 -14.93 1.87
C ALA A 285 -22.98 -15.61 2.29
N PRO A 286 -23.89 -14.91 3.00
CA PRO A 286 -25.27 -15.36 3.18
C PRO A 286 -26.00 -15.55 1.83
N PRO A 287 -26.94 -16.52 1.72
CA PRO A 287 -27.27 -17.53 2.72
C PRO A 287 -26.18 -18.62 2.79
N TYR A 288 -25.77 -18.99 4.01
CA TYR A 288 -24.74 -19.99 4.20
C TYR A 288 -25.27 -21.40 3.92
N THR A 289 -24.52 -22.17 3.15
CA THR A 289 -24.92 -23.52 2.71
C THR A 289 -24.30 -24.65 3.55
N GLY A 290 -23.53 -24.32 4.58
CA GLY A 290 -22.92 -25.26 5.50
C GLY A 290 -21.55 -24.82 6.00
N ARG A 291 -20.86 -25.71 6.70
CA ARG A 291 -19.53 -25.44 7.24
C ARG A 291 -18.45 -25.59 6.16
N LEU A 292 -17.99 -24.47 5.63
CA LEU A 292 -16.93 -24.39 4.62
C LEU A 292 -15.74 -23.58 5.15
N PRO A 293 -14.48 -23.94 4.80
CA PRO A 293 -13.33 -23.09 5.04
C PRO A 293 -13.33 -21.93 4.04
N GLY A 294 -12.93 -20.74 4.49
CA GLY A 294 -12.78 -19.56 3.64
C GLY A 294 -13.04 -18.23 4.34
N ILE A 295 -13.40 -17.22 3.54
CA ILE A 295 -13.62 -15.85 3.99
C ILE A 295 -15.12 -15.65 4.22
N SER A 296 -15.51 -15.19 5.41
CA SER A 296 -16.91 -14.95 5.77
C SER A 296 -17.00 -13.84 6.83
N ASP A 297 -18.06 -13.80 7.62
CA ASP A 297 -18.31 -12.80 8.66
C ASP A 297 -18.64 -13.44 10.02
N HIS A 298 -18.79 -12.64 11.07
CA HIS A 298 -19.16 -13.17 12.39
C HIS A 298 -20.50 -13.93 12.35
N ARG A 299 -21.46 -13.47 11.56
CA ARG A 299 -22.77 -14.12 11.44
C ARG A 299 -22.67 -15.56 10.94
N TYR A 300 -21.66 -15.92 10.14
CA TYR A 300 -21.39 -17.32 9.82
C TYR A 300 -21.15 -18.16 11.07
N VAL A 301 -20.42 -17.66 12.07
CA VAL A 301 -20.20 -18.37 13.34
C VAL A 301 -21.51 -18.55 14.09
N THR A 302 -22.33 -17.50 14.18
CA THR A 302 -23.68 -17.57 14.77
C THR A 302 -24.57 -18.61 14.08
N LYS A 303 -24.64 -18.60 12.74
CA LYS A 303 -25.62 -19.39 11.98
C LYS A 303 -25.16 -20.80 11.63
N VAL A 304 -23.86 -20.99 11.38
CA VAL A 304 -23.30 -22.26 10.92
C VAL A 304 -22.67 -23.05 12.07
N LEU A 305 -22.04 -22.37 13.03
CA LEU A 305 -21.45 -23.02 14.20
C LEU A 305 -22.39 -23.03 15.41
N GLY A 306 -23.44 -22.20 15.40
CA GLY A 306 -24.42 -22.12 16.48
C GLY A 306 -23.88 -21.45 17.74
N ASP A 307 -22.88 -20.58 17.61
CA ASP A 307 -22.18 -19.93 18.72
C ASP A 307 -22.26 -18.41 18.59
N GLY A 308 -22.70 -17.74 19.67
CA GLY A 308 -22.91 -16.29 19.70
C GLY A 308 -24.25 -15.81 19.12
N THR A 309 -24.40 -14.49 19.06
CA THR A 309 -25.62 -13.80 18.61
C THR A 309 -25.34 -12.69 17.60
N HIS A 310 -24.08 -12.46 17.27
CA HIS A 310 -23.65 -11.36 16.41
C HIS A 310 -24.11 -11.57 14.97
N THR A 311 -24.41 -10.47 14.29
CA THR A 311 -24.99 -10.45 12.94
C THR A 311 -24.12 -9.69 11.94
N ASP A 312 -22.91 -9.31 12.34
CA ASP A 312 -21.89 -8.70 11.51
C ASP A 312 -21.66 -9.57 10.25
N VAL A 313 -21.53 -9.01 9.05
CA VAL A 313 -21.41 -7.58 8.69
C VAL A 313 -22.74 -6.91 8.27
N GLY A 314 -23.87 -7.57 8.51
CA GLY A 314 -25.19 -7.04 8.14
C GLY A 314 -25.72 -7.51 6.78
N ASP A 315 -27.04 -7.39 6.58
CA ASP A 315 -27.71 -7.85 5.36
C ASP A 315 -27.32 -7.03 4.12
N ASN A 316 -26.91 -5.78 4.32
CA ASN A 316 -26.61 -4.86 3.22
C ASN A 316 -25.10 -4.72 2.94
N PHE A 317 -24.24 -5.51 3.56
CA PHE A 317 -22.82 -5.51 3.22
C PHE A 317 -22.64 -5.89 1.74
N PRO A 318 -21.81 -5.17 0.96
CA PRO A 318 -21.68 -5.37 -0.47
C PRO A 318 -20.80 -6.59 -0.78
N TRP A 319 -21.32 -7.79 -0.52
CA TRP A 319 -20.64 -9.06 -0.75
C TRP A 319 -20.18 -9.25 -2.19
N ASP A 320 -20.91 -8.71 -3.17
CA ASP A 320 -20.52 -8.69 -4.58
C ASP A 320 -19.24 -7.87 -4.81
N VAL A 321 -19.12 -6.70 -4.18
CA VAL A 321 -17.91 -5.84 -4.26
C VAL A 321 -16.74 -6.52 -3.58
N PHE A 322 -16.94 -7.05 -2.37
CA PHE A 322 -15.89 -7.76 -1.65
C PHE A 322 -15.44 -9.02 -2.39
N THR A 323 -16.37 -9.79 -2.97
CA THR A 323 -16.05 -10.99 -3.77
C THR A 323 -15.25 -10.62 -5.02
N ALA A 324 -15.64 -9.56 -5.73
CA ALA A 324 -14.90 -9.07 -6.88
C ALA A 324 -13.47 -8.63 -6.49
N ALA A 325 -13.32 -7.95 -5.36
CA ALA A 325 -12.00 -7.56 -4.83
C ALA A 325 -11.16 -8.77 -4.42
N VAL A 326 -11.76 -9.79 -3.77
CA VAL A 326 -11.06 -11.04 -3.45
C VAL A 326 -10.60 -11.75 -4.73
N ALA A 327 -11.43 -11.82 -5.77
CA ALA A 327 -11.04 -12.40 -7.06
C ALA A 327 -9.88 -11.62 -7.71
N LYS A 328 -10.00 -10.28 -7.78
CA LYS A 328 -8.95 -9.36 -8.26
C LYS A 328 -7.60 -9.66 -7.60
N TYR A 329 -7.59 -9.86 -6.28
CA TYR A 329 -6.36 -10.12 -5.55
C TYR A 329 -5.93 -11.59 -5.56
N ALA A 330 -6.85 -12.56 -5.62
CA ALA A 330 -6.54 -13.99 -5.68
C ALA A 330 -5.88 -14.39 -7.01
N ASP A 331 -6.35 -13.82 -8.13
CA ASP A 331 -5.86 -14.12 -9.48
C ASP A 331 -4.42 -13.68 -9.73
N THR A 332 -3.85 -12.80 -8.90
CA THR A 332 -2.42 -12.44 -8.93
C THR A 332 -1.46 -13.55 -8.47
N GLY A 333 -1.99 -14.72 -8.06
CA GLY A 333 -1.21 -15.90 -7.66
C GLY A 333 -1.07 -16.99 -8.74
N SER A 334 -1.71 -16.81 -9.88
CA SER A 334 -1.49 -17.61 -11.09
C SER A 334 -0.94 -16.64 -12.13
N THR A 335 0.21 -16.91 -12.73
CA THR A 335 0.64 -16.16 -13.92
C THR A 335 -0.48 -16.28 -14.96
N PRO A 336 -1.23 -15.20 -15.28
CA PRO A 336 -2.13 -15.27 -16.41
C PRO A 336 -1.22 -15.18 -17.63
N THR A 337 -1.11 -16.27 -18.39
CA THR A 337 -0.79 -16.10 -19.81
C THR A 337 -2.00 -15.43 -20.45
N TRP A 338 -2.01 -14.10 -20.42
CA TRP A 338 -2.86 -13.35 -21.31
C TRP A 338 -2.47 -13.72 -22.75
N PRO A 339 -3.42 -13.87 -23.68
CA PRO A 339 -3.07 -13.75 -25.08
C PRO A 339 -2.34 -12.41 -25.22
N THR A 340 -1.11 -12.45 -25.72
CA THR A 340 -0.35 -11.25 -26.03
C THR A 340 -1.18 -10.41 -26.99
N THR A 341 -1.85 -9.38 -26.48
CA THR A 341 -2.03 -8.17 -27.26
C THR A 341 -0.61 -7.76 -27.63
N PRO A 342 -0.28 -7.55 -28.92
CA PRO A 342 1.03 -7.04 -29.29
C PRO A 342 1.31 -5.81 -28.44
N ALA A 343 2.57 -5.64 -28.00
CA ALA A 343 2.99 -4.39 -27.38
C ALA A 343 2.42 -3.22 -28.19
N PRO A 344 1.89 -2.17 -27.54
CA PRO A 344 1.40 -1.00 -28.25
C PRO A 344 2.49 -0.57 -29.23
N ASP A 345 2.14 -0.55 -30.51
CA ASP A 345 3.00 0.00 -31.53
C ASP A 345 3.00 1.50 -31.30
N TYR A 346 3.89 1.97 -30.42
CA TYR A 346 3.98 3.36 -30.02
C TYR A 346 4.17 4.30 -31.22
N VAL A 347 4.73 3.79 -32.33
CA VAL A 347 4.82 4.52 -33.60
C VAL A 347 3.43 4.67 -34.19
N ARG A 348 2.66 3.58 -34.31
CA ARG A 348 1.26 3.63 -34.77
C ARG A 348 0.36 4.47 -33.85
N GLU A 349 0.47 4.34 -32.53
CA GLU A 349 -0.34 5.13 -31.58
C GLU A 349 -0.02 6.63 -31.66
N THR A 350 1.25 6.99 -31.84
CA THR A 350 1.66 8.39 -32.09
C THR A 350 1.08 8.90 -33.41
N TRP A 351 1.13 8.10 -34.47
CA TRP A 351 0.53 8.46 -35.76
C TRP A 351 -0.99 8.59 -35.70
N ASP A 352 -1.64 7.73 -34.94
CA ASP A 352 -3.09 7.76 -34.75
C ASP A 352 -3.47 9.02 -33.97
N GLN A 353 -2.76 9.39 -32.89
CA GLN A 353 -3.03 10.64 -32.15
C GLN A 353 -2.91 11.91 -33.01
N LEU A 354 -2.00 11.92 -33.98
CA LEU A 354 -1.83 13.04 -34.93
C LEU A 354 -2.93 13.09 -36.00
N ARG A 355 -3.62 11.97 -36.27
CA ARG A 355 -4.56 11.83 -37.40
C ARG A 355 -6.02 11.61 -36.99
N ILE A 356 -6.30 11.23 -35.76
CA ILE A 356 -7.67 11.12 -35.25
C ILE A 356 -8.24 12.51 -34.93
N GLN A 357 -9.55 12.63 -35.06
CA GLN A 357 -10.27 13.85 -34.69
C GLN A 357 -10.60 13.82 -33.20
N TRP A 358 -10.29 14.93 -32.53
CA TRP A 358 -10.49 15.10 -31.10
C TRP A 358 -11.68 16.02 -30.86
N PRO A 359 -12.71 15.58 -30.12
CA PRO A 359 -13.83 16.43 -29.72
C PRO A 359 -13.38 17.70 -28.98
N GLN A 360 -12.31 17.59 -28.18
CA GLN A 360 -11.69 18.70 -27.45
C GLN A 360 -11.07 19.77 -28.37
N LEU A 361 -10.78 19.41 -29.62
CA LEU A 361 -10.26 20.32 -30.64
C LEU A 361 -11.36 20.75 -31.64
N GLY A 362 -12.63 20.57 -31.29
CA GLY A 362 -13.76 20.86 -32.19
C GLY A 362 -13.82 19.88 -33.37
N ASP A 363 -13.65 18.59 -33.08
CA ASP A 363 -13.62 17.50 -34.07
C ASP A 363 -12.56 17.70 -35.17
N ARG A 364 -11.37 18.14 -34.74
CA ARG A 364 -10.16 18.34 -35.56
C ARG A 364 -9.06 17.39 -35.16
N THR A 365 -8.17 17.07 -36.10
CA THR A 365 -6.90 16.42 -35.77
C THR A 365 -5.97 17.41 -35.08
N LEU A 366 -4.98 16.90 -34.33
CA LEU A 366 -3.99 17.78 -33.71
C LEU A 366 -3.24 18.62 -34.76
N VAL A 367 -2.92 18.02 -35.90
CA VAL A 367 -2.25 18.71 -37.03
C VAL A 367 -3.12 19.84 -37.59
N ASN A 368 -4.41 19.59 -37.85
CA ASN A 368 -5.30 20.64 -38.36
C ASN A 368 -5.55 21.72 -37.32
N ALA A 369 -5.74 21.37 -36.05
CA ALA A 369 -5.94 22.35 -34.98
C ALA A 369 -4.73 23.29 -34.86
N VAL A 370 -3.53 22.74 -34.90
CA VAL A 370 -2.28 23.51 -34.87
C VAL A 370 -2.10 24.36 -36.13
N ALA A 371 -2.48 23.85 -37.31
CA ALA A 371 -2.43 24.61 -38.56
C ALA A 371 -3.38 25.82 -38.54
N VAL A 372 -4.63 25.65 -38.06
CA VAL A 372 -5.58 26.74 -37.87
C VAL A 372 -5.02 27.79 -36.89
N ILE A 373 -4.43 27.35 -35.78
CA ILE A 373 -3.82 28.27 -34.81
C ILE A 373 -2.65 29.03 -35.42
N GLY A 374 -1.75 28.35 -36.14
CA GLY A 374 -0.59 28.97 -36.78
C GLY A 374 -0.97 29.96 -37.87
N GLU A 375 -1.97 29.65 -38.69
CA GLU A 375 -2.51 30.56 -39.69
C GLU A 375 -3.12 31.81 -39.03
N HIS A 376 -3.92 31.63 -37.99
CA HIS A 376 -4.50 32.74 -37.23
C HIS A 376 -3.42 33.66 -36.62
N LEU A 377 -2.28 33.09 -36.23
CA LEU A 377 -1.13 33.80 -35.69
C LEU A 377 -0.20 34.38 -36.78
N GLY A 378 -0.48 34.15 -38.06
CA GLY A 378 0.34 34.64 -39.18
C GLY A 378 1.70 33.96 -39.30
N ILE A 379 1.82 32.70 -38.86
CA ILE A 379 3.07 31.93 -38.94
C ILE A 379 3.17 31.32 -40.34
N ASP A 380 4.21 31.72 -41.10
CA ASP A 380 4.45 31.22 -42.45
C ASP A 380 4.53 29.68 -42.49
N GLY A 381 3.79 29.10 -43.44
CA GLY A 381 3.76 27.65 -43.69
C GLY A 381 2.71 26.86 -42.92
N PHE A 382 1.97 27.50 -42.00
CA PHE A 382 0.84 26.88 -41.32
C PHE A 382 -0.43 27.19 -42.10
N ALA A 383 -0.99 26.18 -42.75
CA ALA A 383 -2.23 26.27 -43.50
C ALA A 383 -3.08 25.02 -43.21
N PRO A 384 -4.29 25.17 -42.64
CA PRO A 384 -5.20 24.05 -42.45
C PRO A 384 -5.68 23.49 -43.79
N ILE A 385 -6.12 22.24 -43.78
CA ILE A 385 -6.57 21.53 -44.99
C ILE A 385 -7.96 20.93 -44.79
N GLY A 386 -8.72 20.78 -45.89
CA GLY A 386 -10.04 20.15 -45.87
C GLY A 386 -11.16 21.08 -45.40
N LYS A 387 -12.04 20.60 -44.50
CA LYS A 387 -13.20 21.38 -43.99
C LYS A 387 -12.84 22.61 -43.13
N ASP A 388 -11.55 22.78 -42.84
CA ASP A 388 -11.01 23.79 -41.94
C ASP A 388 -10.08 24.79 -42.63
N ALA A 389 -9.95 24.69 -43.97
CA ALA A 389 -9.16 25.57 -44.84
C ALA A 389 -9.93 26.82 -45.28
#